data_AF-A0A942FDK6-F1
#
_entry.id   AF-A0A942FDK6-F1
#
_cell.length_a   1.000
_cell.length_b   1.000
_cell.length_c   1.000
_cell.angle_alpha   90.00
_cell.angle_beta   90.00
_cell.angle_gamma   90.00
#
_symmetry.space_group_name_H-M   'P 1'
#
loop_
_entity.id
_entity.type
_entity.pdbx_description
1 polymer ?
#
loop_
_entity_poly.entity_id
_entity_poly.type
_entity_poly.pdbx_seq_one_letter_code
_entity_poly.pdbx_strand_id
1 'polypeptide(L)'
;MSGNTRIFALVAAGLLVVFFYWYFFVDTLKLTQITGKPENAYASIFVNIIDFDTGLSRYDIYNLSRRSDYWQRRIREVESIQDPERRNMENAKLLAEMMEDPSIKKIAKKLIGFGTDAVLSIMRAIK
;
A
#
# COMPACT_ATOMS: atom_id res chain seq x y z
N MET A 1 17.40 26.34 33.65
CA MET A 1 16.41 26.64 32.58
C MET A 1 15.25 27.40 33.20
N SER A 2 14.96 28.62 32.71
CA SER A 2 13.82 29.41 33.16
C SER A 2 12.49 28.71 32.82
N GLY A 3 11.42 29.03 33.56
CA GLY A 3 10.08 28.45 33.33
C GLY A 3 9.63 28.57 31.87
N ASN A 4 9.93 29.70 31.23
CA ASN A 4 9.61 29.94 29.82
C ASN A 4 10.36 28.97 28.89
N THR A 5 11.62 28.66 29.18
CA THR A 5 12.42 27.72 28.36
C THR A 5 11.83 26.30 28.41
N ARG A 6 11.27 25.88 29.55
CA ARG A 6 10.61 24.57 29.70
C ARG A 6 9.29 24.51 28.93
N ILE A 7 8.50 25.59 28.97
CA ILE A 7 7.24 25.68 28.21
C ILE A 7 7.53 25.62 26.70
N PHE A 8 8.52 26.37 26.22
CA PHE A 8 8.92 26.31 24.80
C PHE A 8 9.38 24.91 24.39
N ALA A 9 10.17 24.24 25.22
CA ALA A 9 10.61 22.87 24.95
C ALA A 9 9.42 21.88 24.86
N LEU A 10 8.42 22.01 25.75
CA LEU A 10 7.23 21.16 25.73
C LEU A 10 6.35 21.43 24.50
N VAL A 11 6.17 22.69 24.11
CA VAL A 11 5.42 23.05 22.89
C VAL A 11 6.14 22.52 21.65
N ALA A 12 7.46 22.70 21.55
CA ALA A 12 8.26 22.18 20.45
C ALA A 12 8.19 20.65 20.36
N ALA A 13 8.29 19.95 21.49
CA ALA A 13 8.13 18.50 21.56
C ALA A 13 6.72 18.05 21.12
N GLY A 14 5.68 18.75 21.56
CA GLY A 14 4.31 18.50 21.14
C GLY A 14 4.11 18.65 19.63
N LEU A 15 4.66 19.72 19.04
CA LEU A 15 4.62 19.94 17.59
C LEU A 15 5.35 18.84 16.82
N LEU A 16 6.49 18.37 17.32
CA LEU A 16 7.20 17.24 16.71
C LEU A 16 6.36 15.96 16.74
N VAL A 17 5.72 15.63 17.87
CA VAL A 17 4.86 14.44 17.98
C VAL A 17 3.69 14.52 16.99
N VAL A 18 3.03 15.67 16.89
CA VAL A 18 1.93 15.89 15.93
C VAL A 18 2.44 15.75 14.50
N PHE A 19 3.59 16.34 14.19
CA PHE A 19 4.21 16.23 12.87
C PHE A 19 4.53 14.77 12.49
N PHE A 20 5.15 14.02 13.41
CA PHE A 20 5.46 12.60 13.18
C PHE A 20 4.19 11.76 13.00
N TYR A 21 3.18 11.97 13.84
CA TYR A 21 1.91 11.27 13.70
C TYR A 21 1.26 11.56 12.35
N TRP A 22 1.21 12.84 11.96
CA TRP A 22 0.65 13.24 10.68
C TRP A 22 1.43 12.62 9.51
N TYR A 23 2.75 12.70 9.52
CA TYR A 23 3.61 12.15 8.46
C TYR A 23 3.51 10.63 8.30
N PHE A 24 3.40 9.87 9.39
CA PHE A 24 3.39 8.40 9.31
C PHE A 24 2.00 7.79 9.09
N PHE A 25 0.93 8.45 9.57
CA PHE A 25 -0.41 7.87 9.62
C PHE A 25 -1.46 8.65 8.83
N VAL A 26 -1.25 9.94 8.54
CA VAL A 26 -2.24 10.82 7.88
C VAL A 26 -1.81 11.17 6.46
N ASP A 27 -0.53 11.45 6.24
CA ASP A 27 0.00 11.74 4.91
C ASP A 27 -0.05 10.48 4.05
N THR A 28 -0.88 10.53 3.01
CA THR A 28 -1.10 9.41 2.10
C THR A 28 -0.21 9.52 0.89
N LEU A 29 0.31 8.38 0.45
CA LEU A 29 1.27 8.32 -0.64
C LEU A 29 0.57 8.07 -1.97
N LYS A 30 1.07 8.73 -3.00
CA LYS A 30 0.64 8.49 -4.38
C LYS A 30 1.23 7.21 -4.93
N LEU A 31 0.58 6.61 -5.92
CA LEU A 31 1.00 5.32 -6.48
C LEU A 31 2.45 5.34 -6.99
N THR A 32 2.89 6.44 -7.60
CA THR A 32 4.28 6.66 -8.05
C THR A 32 5.31 6.63 -6.92
N GLN A 33 4.92 7.04 -5.71
CA GLN A 33 5.79 7.03 -4.53
C GLN A 33 5.94 5.62 -3.94
N ILE A 34 5.00 4.72 -4.22
CA ILE A 34 4.98 3.34 -3.73
C ILE A 34 5.66 2.40 -4.73
N THR A 35 5.31 2.51 -6.00
CA THR A 35 5.76 1.60 -7.07
C THR A 35 7.12 1.97 -7.69
N GLY A 36 7.66 3.13 -7.31
CA GLY A 36 8.84 3.71 -7.94
C GLY A 36 8.50 4.39 -9.27
N LYS A 37 9.39 5.26 -9.76
CA LYS A 37 9.21 5.86 -11.09
C LYS A 37 9.42 4.78 -12.14
N PRO A 38 8.46 4.52 -13.03
CA PRO A 38 8.65 3.54 -14.10
C PRO A 38 9.81 3.97 -15.01
N GLU A 39 10.75 3.07 -15.27
CA GLU A 39 11.91 3.32 -16.15
C GLU A 39 11.51 3.50 -17.62
N ASN A 40 10.30 3.08 -18.00
CA ASN A 40 9.81 3.10 -19.36
C ASN A 40 8.82 4.27 -19.58
N ALA A 41 9.09 5.12 -20.59
CA ALA A 41 8.34 6.36 -20.84
C ALA A 41 6.84 6.12 -21.12
N TYR A 42 6.47 5.00 -21.74
CA TYR A 42 5.06 4.65 -21.97
C TYR A 42 4.35 4.24 -20.68
N ALA A 43 5.04 3.53 -19.78
CA ALA A 43 4.53 3.20 -18.45
C ALA A 43 4.42 4.46 -17.56
N SER A 44 5.29 5.46 -17.74
CA SER A 44 5.19 6.73 -17.02
C SER A 44 3.96 7.54 -17.41
N ILE A 45 3.48 7.44 -18.66
CA ILE A 45 2.26 8.14 -19.10
C ILE A 45 1.02 7.50 -18.45
N PHE A 46 0.92 6.16 -18.44
CA PHE A 46 -0.18 5.47 -17.77
C PHE A 46 -0.16 5.66 -16.24
N VAL A 47 1.02 5.58 -15.63
CA VAL A 47 1.18 5.79 -14.19
C VAL A 47 0.94 7.26 -13.81
N ASN A 48 1.28 8.25 -14.63
CA ASN A 48 0.97 9.66 -14.36
C ASN A 48 -0.52 9.99 -14.53
N ILE A 49 -1.23 9.34 -15.46
CA ILE A 49 -2.69 9.49 -15.62
C ILE A 49 -3.42 8.84 -14.42
N ILE A 50 -2.82 7.81 -13.82
CA ILE A 50 -3.35 7.01 -12.71
C ILE A 50 -2.51 7.26 -11.44
N ASP A 51 -1.83 8.42 -11.30
CA ASP A 51 -1.07 8.76 -10.09
C ASP A 51 -2.03 9.26 -9.00
N PHE A 52 -2.98 8.41 -8.67
CA PHE A 52 -3.99 8.68 -7.66
C PHE A 52 -3.36 8.52 -6.28
N ASP A 53 -3.82 9.36 -5.36
CA ASP A 53 -3.59 9.16 -3.93
C ASP A 53 -4.08 7.75 -3.56
N THR A 54 -3.19 6.85 -3.17
CA THR A 54 -3.55 5.46 -2.85
C THR A 54 -4.37 5.34 -1.57
N GLY A 55 -4.42 6.41 -0.75
CA GLY A 55 -4.97 6.36 0.59
C GLY A 55 -4.14 5.54 1.57
N LEU A 56 -2.95 5.10 1.16
CA LEU A 56 -2.00 4.39 2.01
C LEU A 56 -1.08 5.39 2.69
N SER A 57 -1.07 5.35 4.01
CA SER A 57 -0.04 6.01 4.81
C SER A 57 1.29 5.27 4.71
N ARG A 58 2.37 5.91 5.12
CA ARG A 58 3.69 5.26 5.24
C ARG A 58 3.64 4.04 6.17
N TYR A 59 2.81 4.08 7.20
CA TYR A 59 2.58 2.95 8.09
C TYR A 59 1.89 1.77 7.38
N ASP A 60 0.91 2.05 6.51
CA ASP A 60 0.24 1.00 5.73
C ASP A 60 1.23 0.33 4.76
N ILE A 61 2.11 1.11 4.12
CA ILE A 61 3.18 0.56 3.25
C ILE A 61 4.14 -0.31 4.05
N TYR A 62 4.55 0.14 5.24
CA TYR A 62 5.40 -0.66 6.10
C TYR A 62 4.77 -2.02 6.43
N ASN A 63 3.48 -2.03 6.77
CA ASN A 63 2.77 -3.29 7.03
C ASN A 63 2.63 -4.18 5.79
N LEU A 64 2.35 -3.60 4.62
CA LEU A 64 2.32 -4.33 3.35
C LEU A 64 3.67 -4.94 3.02
N SER A 65 4.76 -4.17 3.15
CA SER A 65 6.12 -4.63 2.89
C SER A 65 6.50 -5.80 3.81
N ARG A 66 6.11 -5.75 5.08
CA ARG A 66 6.36 -6.82 6.05
C ARG A 66 5.60 -8.11 5.74
N ARG A 67 4.46 -8.02 5.04
CA ARG A 67 3.64 -9.17 4.62
C ARG A 67 3.88 -9.57 3.17
N SER A 68 4.74 -8.87 2.43
CA SER A 68 4.99 -9.10 1.00
C SER A 68 5.41 -10.54 0.72
N ASP A 69 6.36 -11.08 1.49
CA ASP A 69 6.84 -12.46 1.36
C ASP A 69 5.73 -13.49 1.54
N TYR A 70 4.81 -13.24 2.48
CA TYR A 70 3.66 -14.10 2.72
C TYR A 70 2.74 -14.11 1.49
N TRP A 71 2.38 -12.92 0.98
CA TRP A 71 1.52 -12.81 -0.18
C TRP A 71 2.15 -13.40 -1.43
N GLN A 72 3.43 -13.17 -1.67
CA GLN A 72 4.16 -13.75 -2.80
C GLN A 72 4.21 -15.29 -2.72
N ARG A 73 4.35 -15.85 -1.53
CA ARG A 73 4.32 -17.32 -1.35
C ARG A 73 2.93 -17.86 -1.67
N ARG A 74 1.89 -17.25 -1.11
CA ARG A 74 0.51 -17.68 -1.31
C ARG A 74 0.05 -17.57 -2.77
N ILE A 75 0.42 -16.50 -3.46
CA ILE A 75 0.18 -16.34 -4.91
C ILE A 75 0.84 -17.48 -5.69
N ARG A 76 2.12 -17.77 -5.42
CA ARG A 76 2.85 -18.86 -6.09
C ARG A 76 2.24 -20.23 -5.82
N GLU A 77 1.79 -20.49 -4.59
CA GLU A 77 1.08 -21.72 -4.25
C GLU A 77 -0.18 -21.89 -5.10
N VAL A 78 -1.00 -20.85 -5.22
CA VAL A 78 -2.23 -20.90 -6.02
C VAL A 78 -1.91 -21.04 -7.52
N GLU A 79 -0.93 -20.30 -8.04
CA GLU A 79 -0.51 -20.39 -9.45
C GLU A 79 0.08 -21.77 -9.81
N SER A 80 0.69 -22.47 -8.84
CA SER A 80 1.24 -23.82 -9.04
C SER A 80 0.18 -24.92 -9.21
N ILE A 81 -1.10 -24.61 -8.94
CA ILE A 81 -2.21 -25.55 -9.10
C ILE A 81 -2.48 -25.77 -10.59
N GLN A 82 -2.29 -27.01 -11.05
CA GLN A 82 -2.48 -27.40 -12.45
C GLN A 82 -3.96 -27.44 -12.85
N ASP A 83 -4.83 -27.88 -11.94
CA ASP A 83 -6.28 -27.95 -12.15
C ASP A 83 -6.90 -26.54 -12.20
N PRO A 84 -7.47 -26.11 -13.34
CA PRO A 84 -8.03 -24.78 -13.50
C PRO A 84 -9.21 -24.48 -12.56
N GLU A 85 -10.09 -25.45 -12.30
CA GLU A 85 -11.25 -25.23 -11.44
C GLU A 85 -10.81 -25.06 -9.98
N ARG A 86 -9.90 -25.94 -9.54
CA ARG A 86 -9.32 -25.86 -8.20
C ARG A 86 -8.50 -24.57 -8.01
N ARG A 87 -7.77 -24.14 -9.04
CA ARG A 87 -7.05 -22.87 -9.02
C ARG A 87 -7.99 -21.68 -8.90
N ASN A 88 -9.11 -21.67 -9.61
CA ASN A 88 -10.11 -20.60 -9.51
C ASN A 88 -10.71 -20.52 -8.10
N MET A 89 -11.00 -21.65 -7.47
CA MET A 89 -11.47 -21.67 -6.09
C MET A 89 -10.43 -21.13 -5.10
N GLU A 90 -9.17 -21.52 -5.25
CA GLU A 90 -8.09 -21.04 -4.38
C GLU A 90 -7.75 -19.56 -4.63
N ASN A 91 -7.89 -19.07 -5.86
CA ASN A 91 -7.81 -17.65 -6.18
C ASN A 91 -8.91 -16.83 -5.47
N ALA A 92 -10.15 -17.34 -5.44
CA ALA A 92 -11.22 -16.68 -4.71
C ALA A 92 -10.94 -16.59 -3.21
N LYS A 93 -10.37 -17.65 -2.62
CA LYS A 93 -9.94 -17.65 -1.21
C LYS A 93 -8.80 -16.67 -0.97
N LEU A 94 -7.77 -16.67 -1.81
CA LEU A 94 -6.66 -15.73 -1.74
C LEU A 94 -7.14 -14.28 -1.79
N LEU A 95 -8.06 -13.96 -2.69
CA LEU A 95 -8.66 -12.63 -2.76
C LEU A 95 -9.44 -12.28 -1.50
N ALA A 96 -10.23 -13.21 -0.96
CA ALA A 96 -10.96 -12.98 0.29
C ALA A 96 -10.00 -12.70 1.45
N GLU A 97 -8.94 -13.50 1.59
CA GLU A 97 -7.89 -13.34 2.59
C GLU A 97 -7.16 -12.00 2.45
N MET A 98 -6.83 -11.60 1.22
CA MET A 98 -6.24 -10.30 0.92
C MET A 98 -7.17 -9.14 1.30
N MET A 99 -8.49 -9.28 1.12
CA MET A 99 -9.48 -8.26 1.48
C MET A 99 -9.67 -8.08 2.99
N GLU A 100 -9.20 -9.03 3.80
CA GLU A 100 -9.10 -8.88 5.26
C GLU A 100 -7.96 -7.95 5.68
N ASP A 101 -6.91 -7.80 4.86
CA ASP A 101 -5.83 -6.86 5.15
C ASP A 101 -6.31 -5.41 4.94
N PRO A 102 -6.30 -4.55 5.97
CA PRO A 102 -6.80 -3.18 5.87
C PRO A 102 -6.09 -2.36 4.78
N SER A 103 -4.80 -2.63 4.55
CA SER A 103 -3.97 -1.91 3.59
C SER A 103 -4.33 -2.32 2.17
N ILE A 104 -4.48 -3.62 1.92
CA ILE A 104 -4.94 -4.13 0.62
C ILE A 104 -6.38 -3.70 0.36
N LYS A 105 -7.25 -3.72 1.37
CA LYS A 105 -8.64 -3.24 1.26
C LYS A 105 -8.73 -1.77 0.86
N LYS A 106 -7.83 -0.91 1.34
CA LYS A 106 -7.74 0.51 0.93
C LYS A 106 -7.37 0.63 -0.55
N ILE A 107 -6.33 -0.08 -1.00
CA ILE A 107 -5.93 -0.14 -2.41
C ILE A 107 -7.07 -0.67 -3.27
N ALA A 108 -7.64 -1.81 -2.91
CA ALA A 108 -8.71 -2.46 -3.63
C ALA A 108 -9.95 -1.56 -3.74
N LYS A 109 -10.35 -0.87 -2.66
CA LYS A 109 -11.46 0.11 -2.72
C LYS A 109 -11.20 1.22 -3.74
N LYS A 110 -9.97 1.73 -3.85
CA LYS A 110 -9.63 2.75 -4.85
C LYS A 110 -9.51 2.16 -6.26
N LEU A 111 -9.08 0.91 -6.39
CA LEU A 111 -8.93 0.20 -7.66
C LEU A 111 -10.20 -0.48 -8.17
N ILE A 112 -11.23 -0.69 -7.34
CA ILE A 112 -12.54 -1.21 -7.78
C ILE A 112 -13.18 -0.24 -8.80
N GLY A 113 -12.81 1.05 -8.80
CA GLY A 113 -13.15 1.97 -9.89
C GLY A 113 -12.50 1.63 -11.25
N PHE A 114 -11.46 0.78 -11.26
CA PHE A 114 -10.67 0.36 -12.42
C PHE A 114 -10.76 -1.15 -12.73
N GLY A 115 -11.40 -1.96 -11.89
CA GLY A 115 -11.56 -3.42 -12.07
C GLY A 115 -10.56 -4.28 -11.28
N THR A 116 -10.92 -5.55 -11.06
CA THR A 116 -10.14 -6.51 -10.24
C THR A 116 -8.75 -6.83 -10.82
N ASP A 117 -8.58 -6.74 -12.14
CA ASP A 117 -7.32 -7.01 -12.82
C ASP A 117 -6.24 -5.96 -12.52
N ALA A 118 -6.64 -4.71 -12.27
CA ALA A 118 -5.74 -3.63 -11.89
C ALA A 118 -5.11 -3.87 -10.50
N VAL A 119 -5.87 -4.47 -9.57
CA VAL A 119 -5.40 -4.81 -8.21
C VAL A 119 -4.25 -5.82 -8.28
N LEU A 120 -4.43 -6.89 -9.05
CA LEU A 120 -3.42 -7.92 -9.24
C LEU A 120 -2.18 -7.39 -9.96
N SER A 121 -2.35 -6.50 -10.93
CA SER A 121 -1.23 -5.87 -11.65
C SER A 121 -0.37 -4.99 -10.74
N ILE A 122 -0.98 -4.20 -9.85
CA ILE A 122 -0.25 -3.33 -8.92
C ILE A 122 0.46 -4.17 -7.85
N MET A 123 -0.19 -5.22 -7.32
CA MET A 123 0.44 -6.13 -6.37
C MET A 123 1.67 -6.85 -6.95
N ARG A 124 1.68 -7.13 -8.27
CA ARG A 124 2.86 -7.66 -8.97
C ARG A 124 3.96 -6.62 -9.20
N ALA A 125 3.61 -5.33 -9.24
CA ALA A 125 4.55 -4.23 -9.47
C ALA A 125 5.21 -3.70 -8.19
N ILE A 126 4.62 -3.96 -7.02
CA ILE A 126 5.23 -3.65 -5.72
C ILE A 126 6.36 -4.66 -5.48
N LYS A 127 7.60 -4.20 -5.66
CA LYS A 127 8.85 -4.95 -5.52
C LYS A 127 9.47 -4.74 -4.16
#